data_AF-A0A3M3RHL0-F1
#
_entry.id   AF-A0A3M3RHL0-F1
#
_cell.length_a   1.000
_cell.length_b   1.000
_cell.length_c   1.000
_cell.angle_alpha   90.00
_cell.angle_beta   90.00
_cell.angle_gamma   90.00
#
_symmetry.space_group_name_H-M   'P 1'
#
loop_
_entity.id
_entity.type
_entity.pdbx_description
1 polymer ?
#
loop_
_entity_poly.entity_id
_entity_poly.type
_entity_poly.pdbx_seq_one_letter_code
_entity_poly.pdbx_strand_id
1 'polypeptide(L)'
;MPRAYYSVLQSSLECGFDVEQVNSIWQTASYAYPTGQLRMMFEEIVKRFHSTKMYHDYYHSDLTHLQSLFKPPIDILEGEGAAAISVLVGVKDQYDKKAFIWINDFDWTKPIGSWADLTYALLEKLVKDGLAPDSLRCKLFARDLGL
;
A
#
# COMPACT_ATOMS: atom_id res chain seq x y z
N MET A 1 -8.57 -7.97 -6.28
CA MET A 1 -7.12 -7.65 -6.34
C MET A 1 -6.81 -6.30 -6.96
N PRO A 2 -7.33 -5.91 -8.15
CA PRO A 2 -6.84 -4.72 -8.86
C PRO A 2 -6.99 -3.42 -8.05
N ARG A 3 -8.11 -3.25 -7.35
CA ARG A 3 -8.43 -2.01 -6.64
C ARG A 3 -7.46 -1.66 -5.52
N ALA A 4 -7.08 -2.63 -4.69
CA ALA A 4 -6.14 -2.39 -3.58
C ALA A 4 -4.75 -2.00 -4.09
N TYR A 5 -4.29 -2.65 -5.17
CA TYR A 5 -3.04 -2.30 -5.83
C TYR A 5 -3.08 -0.86 -6.37
N TYR A 6 -4.14 -0.45 -7.07
CA TYR A 6 -4.22 0.92 -7.60
C TYR A 6 -4.19 1.99 -6.53
N SER A 7 -4.81 1.76 -5.38
CA SER A 7 -4.78 2.74 -4.28
C SER A 7 -3.38 2.90 -3.72
N VAL A 8 -2.69 1.79 -3.48
CA VAL A 8 -1.28 1.82 -3.07
C VAL A 8 -0.42 2.49 -4.12
N LEU A 9 -0.58 2.11 -5.39
CA LEU A 9 0.20 2.64 -6.49
C LEU A 9 0.00 4.16 -6.59
N GLN A 10 -1.25 4.62 -6.68
CA GLN A 10 -1.56 6.05 -6.78
C GLN A 10 -0.99 6.83 -5.59
N SER A 11 -1.25 6.41 -4.35
CA SER A 11 -0.70 7.12 -3.19
C SER A 11 0.82 7.09 -3.17
N SER A 12 1.46 6.01 -3.62
CA SER A 12 2.93 5.94 -3.70
C SER A 12 3.48 6.92 -4.74
N LEU A 13 2.80 7.07 -5.88
CA LEU A 13 3.15 8.06 -6.90
C LEU A 13 2.99 9.50 -6.39
N GLU A 14 1.89 9.78 -5.68
CA GLU A 14 1.66 11.07 -5.02
C GLU A 14 2.74 11.37 -3.97
N CYS A 15 3.31 10.33 -3.34
CA CYS A 15 4.47 10.43 -2.45
C CYS A 15 5.82 10.35 -3.18
N GLY A 16 5.84 10.49 -4.51
CA GLY A 16 7.04 10.65 -5.31
C GLY A 16 7.79 9.37 -5.67
N PHE A 17 7.22 8.18 -5.45
CA PHE A 17 7.73 6.97 -6.11
C PHE A 17 7.40 7.02 -7.60
N ASP A 18 8.21 6.37 -8.42
CA ASP A 18 7.78 6.01 -9.78
C ASP A 18 7.19 4.59 -9.80
N VAL A 19 6.55 4.24 -10.93
CA VAL A 19 5.88 2.95 -11.09
C VAL A 19 6.85 1.78 -10.96
N GLU A 20 8.07 1.89 -11.52
CA GLU A 20 9.08 0.83 -11.50
C GLU A 20 9.60 0.58 -10.08
N GLN A 21 9.77 1.64 -9.29
CA GLN A 21 10.17 1.56 -7.89
C GLN A 21 9.11 0.84 -7.05
N VAL A 22 7.84 1.22 -7.18
CA VAL A 22 6.74 0.53 -6.49
C VAL A 22 6.72 -0.93 -6.91
N ASN A 23 6.83 -1.21 -8.20
CA ASN A 23 6.83 -2.57 -8.73
C ASN A 23 7.95 -3.42 -8.14
N SER A 24 9.19 -2.92 -8.17
CA SER A 24 10.35 -3.61 -7.61
C SER A 24 10.16 -3.89 -6.12
N ILE A 25 9.72 -2.91 -5.32
CA ILE A 25 9.49 -3.09 -3.88
C ILE A 25 8.48 -4.23 -3.62
N TRP A 26 7.35 -4.21 -4.33
CA TRP A 26 6.27 -5.18 -4.11
C TRP A 26 6.62 -6.59 -4.61
N GLN A 27 7.35 -6.71 -5.71
CA GLN A 27 7.86 -7.99 -6.23
C GLN A 27 8.92 -8.56 -5.30
N THR A 28 9.95 -7.77 -4.94
CA THR A 28 11.01 -8.24 -4.04
C THR A 28 10.45 -8.65 -2.69
N ALA A 29 9.50 -7.91 -2.13
CA ALA A 29 8.84 -8.28 -0.89
C ALA A 29 8.05 -9.60 -0.99
N SER A 30 7.34 -9.80 -2.10
CA SER A 30 6.59 -11.04 -2.36
C SER A 30 7.49 -12.27 -2.42
N TYR A 31 8.73 -12.10 -2.88
CA TYR A 31 9.73 -13.17 -2.90
C TYR A 31 10.48 -13.37 -1.60
N ALA A 32 10.86 -12.27 -0.96
CA ALA A 32 11.71 -12.31 0.21
C ALA A 32 10.95 -12.77 1.46
N TYR A 33 9.65 -12.47 1.55
CA TYR A 33 8.89 -12.64 2.77
C TYR A 33 7.75 -13.66 2.62
N PRO A 34 7.58 -14.56 3.60
CA PRO A 34 6.44 -15.46 3.61
C PRO A 34 5.13 -14.68 3.81
N THR A 35 4.05 -15.21 3.25
CA THR A 35 2.66 -14.69 3.35
C THR A 35 2.27 -14.26 4.76
N GLY A 36 2.66 -15.04 5.79
CA GLY A 36 2.35 -14.73 7.19
C GLY A 36 3.02 -13.45 7.70
N GLN A 37 4.25 -13.17 7.27
CA GLN A 37 4.98 -11.95 7.65
C GLN A 37 4.39 -10.71 6.98
N LEU A 38 4.11 -10.81 5.68
CA LEU A 38 3.42 -9.76 4.92
C LEU A 38 2.05 -9.46 5.54
N ARG A 39 1.32 -10.50 5.96
CA ARG A 39 0.02 -10.37 6.60
C ARG A 39 0.12 -9.56 7.89
N MET A 40 1.05 -9.90 8.79
CA MET A 40 1.22 -9.17 10.05
C MET A 40 1.57 -7.70 9.82
N MET A 41 2.48 -7.40 8.89
CA MET A 41 2.84 -6.02 8.54
C MET A 41 1.65 -5.22 8.02
N PHE A 42 0.87 -5.78 7.08
CA PHE A 42 -0.29 -5.10 6.51
C PHE A 42 -1.42 -4.96 7.53
N GLU A 43 -1.69 -5.97 8.36
CA GLU A 43 -2.72 -5.89 9.39
C GLU A 43 -2.43 -4.77 10.39
N GLU A 44 -1.18 -4.57 10.77
CA GLU A 44 -0.79 -3.48 11.67
C GLU A 44 -1.09 -2.11 11.06
N ILE A 45 -0.69 -1.88 9.80
CA ILE A 45 -0.85 -0.60 9.11
C ILE A 45 -2.33 -0.33 8.78
N VAL A 46 -3.03 -1.33 8.24
CA VAL A 46 -4.47 -1.23 7.93
C VAL A 46 -5.29 -0.97 9.19
N LYS A 47 -4.93 -1.59 10.33
CA LYS A 47 -5.56 -1.31 11.62
C LYS A 47 -5.34 0.13 12.06
N ARG A 48 -4.14 0.70 11.84
CA ARG A 48 -3.87 2.12 12.11
C ARG A 48 -4.79 3.00 11.27
N PHE A 49 -4.90 2.77 9.96
CA PHE A 49 -5.82 3.52 9.09
C PHE A 49 -7.27 3.47 9.55
N HIS A 50 -7.74 2.29 10.01
CA HIS A 50 -9.08 2.14 10.58
C HIS A 50 -9.24 2.91 11.90
N SER A 51 -8.25 2.86 12.79
CA SER A 51 -8.26 3.62 14.04
C SER A 51 -8.26 5.13 13.81
N THR A 52 -7.70 5.57 12.67
CA THR A 52 -7.64 6.98 12.26
C THR A 52 -8.71 7.35 11.23
N LYS A 53 -9.73 6.49 11.03
CA LYS A 53 -10.90 6.68 10.16
C LYS A 53 -10.61 6.97 8.67
N MET A 54 -9.46 6.60 8.09
CA MET A 54 -9.05 7.08 6.75
C MET A 54 -9.61 6.35 5.51
N TYR A 55 -10.51 5.40 5.68
CA TYR A 55 -10.80 4.43 4.62
C TYR A 55 -11.81 4.90 3.54
N HIS A 56 -12.47 6.04 3.73
CA HIS A 56 -13.61 6.45 2.88
C HIS A 56 -13.22 6.97 1.49
N ASP A 57 -12.04 7.58 1.35
CA ASP A 57 -11.63 8.16 0.05
C ASP A 57 -11.45 7.11 -1.05
N TYR A 58 -11.22 5.84 -0.66
CA TYR A 58 -11.08 4.70 -1.57
C TYR A 58 -12.35 4.34 -2.36
N TYR A 59 -13.54 4.58 -1.80
CA TYR A 59 -14.80 4.30 -2.52
C TYR A 59 -15.24 5.47 -3.40
N HIS A 60 -14.71 6.66 -3.15
CA HIS A 60 -15.02 7.88 -3.91
C HIS A 60 -14.01 8.16 -5.02
N SER A 61 -12.83 7.54 -5.01
CA SER A 61 -11.86 7.63 -6.10
C SER A 61 -12.37 6.89 -7.35
N ASP A 62 -12.52 7.61 -8.46
CA ASP A 62 -12.93 7.08 -9.76
C ASP A 62 -11.85 6.14 -10.34
N LEU A 63 -11.97 4.86 -9.99
CA LEU A 63 -11.05 3.80 -10.42
C LEU A 63 -11.06 3.59 -11.94
N THR A 64 -12.13 3.95 -12.63
CA THR A 64 -12.22 3.84 -14.09
C THR A 64 -11.27 4.83 -14.77
N HIS A 65 -11.07 6.02 -14.19
CA HIS A 65 -10.07 6.98 -14.65
C HIS A 65 -8.63 6.51 -14.35
N LEU A 66 -8.39 5.88 -13.20
CA LEU A 66 -7.06 5.33 -12.89
C LEU A 66 -6.70 4.11 -13.76
N GLN A 67 -7.66 3.23 -14.03
CA GLN A 67 -7.47 2.09 -14.93
C GLN A 67 -7.21 2.50 -16.38
N SER A 68 -7.74 3.64 -16.81
CA SER A 68 -7.46 4.19 -18.15
C SER A 68 -6.10 4.89 -18.21
N LEU A 69 -5.69 5.55 -17.12
CA LEU A 69 -4.36 6.15 -16.98
C LEU A 69 -3.24 5.11 -16.80
N PHE A 70 -3.55 3.97 -16.17
CA PHE A 70 -2.56 2.96 -15.79
C PHE A 70 -3.07 1.56 -16.13
N LYS A 71 -2.35 0.88 -17.03
CA LYS A 71 -2.44 -0.59 -17.08
C LYS A 71 -1.60 -1.12 -15.93
N PRO A 72 -2.18 -1.90 -15.01
CA PRO A 72 -1.39 -2.47 -13.94
C PRO A 72 -0.42 -3.46 -14.61
N PRO A 73 0.84 -3.55 -14.18
CA PRO A 73 1.73 -4.59 -14.66
C PRO A 73 1.07 -5.92 -14.34
N ILE A 74 0.64 -6.64 -15.39
CA ILE A 74 -0.04 -7.93 -15.25
C ILE A 74 0.86 -8.87 -14.44
N ASP A 75 2.17 -8.77 -14.64
CA ASP A 75 3.22 -9.52 -13.95
C ASP A 75 3.22 -9.34 -12.42
N ILE A 76 2.65 -8.26 -11.88
CA ILE A 76 2.52 -8.07 -10.42
C ILE A 76 1.21 -8.62 -9.90
N LEU A 77 0.13 -8.50 -10.68
CA LEU A 77 -1.17 -9.00 -10.25
C LEU A 77 -1.29 -10.52 -10.40
N GLU A 78 -0.57 -11.10 -11.35
CA GLU A 78 -0.64 -12.52 -11.70
C GLU A 78 0.71 -13.25 -11.51
N GLY A 79 1.82 -12.52 -11.43
CA GLY A 79 3.15 -13.09 -11.30
C GLY A 79 3.79 -12.86 -9.93
N GLU A 80 5.07 -12.53 -9.94
CA GLU A 80 5.98 -12.56 -8.79
C GLU A 80 5.55 -11.66 -7.62
N GLY A 81 4.89 -10.53 -7.93
CA GLY A 81 4.35 -9.58 -6.94
C GLY A 81 2.98 -9.96 -6.36
N ALA A 82 2.37 -11.06 -6.84
CA ALA A 82 0.98 -11.38 -6.54
C ALA A 82 0.77 -11.79 -5.07
N ALA A 83 1.79 -12.32 -4.40
CA ALA A 83 1.67 -12.76 -3.02
C ALA A 83 1.39 -11.59 -2.07
N ALA A 84 2.18 -10.52 -2.11
CA ALA A 84 1.94 -9.33 -1.29
C ALA A 84 0.57 -8.70 -1.60
N ILE A 85 0.22 -8.58 -2.88
CA ILE A 85 -1.08 -8.00 -3.27
C ILE A 85 -2.26 -8.86 -2.81
N SER A 86 -2.15 -10.19 -2.92
CA SER A 86 -3.19 -11.12 -2.47
C SER A 86 -3.38 -11.06 -0.95
N VAL A 87 -2.29 -11.00 -0.21
CA VAL A 87 -2.32 -10.85 1.25
C VAL A 87 -2.95 -9.52 1.65
N LEU A 88 -2.53 -8.42 1.02
CA LEU A 88 -3.13 -7.10 1.25
C LEU A 88 -4.64 -7.14 1.02
N VAL A 89 -5.08 -7.75 -0.08
CA VAL A 89 -6.50 -7.86 -0.43
C VAL A 89 -7.27 -8.67 0.63
N GLY A 90 -6.71 -9.79 1.09
CA GLY A 90 -7.32 -10.60 2.14
C GLY A 90 -7.42 -9.86 3.48
N VAL A 91 -6.36 -9.16 3.87
CA VAL A 91 -6.34 -8.31 5.08
C VAL A 91 -7.37 -7.20 4.96
N LYS A 92 -7.38 -6.49 3.82
CA LYS A 92 -8.33 -5.41 3.55
C LYS A 92 -9.77 -5.89 3.64
N ASP A 93 -10.13 -6.98 2.96
CA ASP A 93 -11.49 -7.53 2.97
C ASP A 93 -11.95 -7.89 4.40
N GLN A 94 -11.05 -8.42 5.23
CA GLN A 94 -11.35 -8.73 6.62
C GLN A 94 -11.69 -7.48 7.45
N TYR A 95 -11.04 -6.36 7.20
CA TYR A 95 -11.30 -5.10 7.91
C TYR A 95 -12.48 -4.31 7.30
N ASP A 96 -12.65 -4.31 5.98
CA ASP A 96 -13.80 -3.70 5.29
C ASP A 96 -15.12 -4.27 5.83
N LYS A 97 -15.19 -5.60 6.02
CA LYS A 97 -16.35 -6.27 6.64
C LYS A 97 -16.67 -5.78 8.04
N LYS A 98 -15.67 -5.31 8.81
CA LYS A 98 -15.87 -4.73 10.15
C LYS A 98 -16.32 -3.27 10.07
N ALA A 99 -15.83 -2.52 9.09
CA ALA A 99 -16.15 -1.10 8.90
C ALA A 99 -17.61 -0.88 8.48
N PHE A 100 -18.21 -1.80 7.70
CA PHE A 100 -19.64 -1.76 7.35
C PHE A 100 -20.59 -1.73 8.56
N ILE A 101 -20.11 -2.08 9.76
CA ILE A 101 -20.89 -2.06 11.00
C ILE A 101 -20.91 -0.65 11.65
N TRP A 102 -20.07 0.29 11.21
CA TRP A 102 -19.89 1.60 11.85
C TRP A 102 -19.75 2.74 10.82
N ILE A 103 -20.87 3.38 10.44
CA ILE A 103 -20.84 4.71 9.82
C ILE A 103 -21.88 5.61 10.48
N ASN A 104 -21.42 6.40 11.45
CA ASN A 104 -21.89 7.74 11.76
C ASN A 104 -20.80 8.40 12.59
N ASP A 105 -19.98 9.26 11.97
CA ASP A 105 -19.58 10.55 12.55
C ASP A 105 -18.52 11.23 11.69
N PHE A 106 -18.89 12.46 11.29
CA PHE A 106 -18.09 13.52 10.68
C PHE A 106 -16.96 13.96 11.60
N ASP A 107 -15.74 14.02 11.07
CA ASP A 107 -14.84 15.19 11.10
C ASP A 107 -13.47 14.78 10.55
N TRP A 108 -13.07 15.37 9.43
CA TRP A 108 -11.81 15.06 8.75
C TRP A 108 -10.86 16.24 8.86
N THR A 109 -10.13 16.29 9.97
CA THR A 109 -9.06 17.27 10.17
C THR A 109 -7.83 16.60 10.75
N LYS A 110 -7.04 15.94 9.89
CA LYS A 110 -5.58 15.73 10.00
C LYS A 110 -5.07 14.99 8.75
N PRO A 111 -3.89 15.32 8.21
CA PRO A 111 -3.24 14.46 7.23
C PRO A 111 -2.67 13.27 7.99
N ILE A 112 -3.24 12.10 7.79
CA ILE A 112 -2.80 10.85 8.42
C ILE A 112 -2.50 9.86 7.27
N GLY A 113 -1.71 8.82 7.54
CA GLY A 113 -1.05 7.94 6.56
C GLY A 113 -1.81 7.61 5.27
N SER A 114 -1.15 7.80 4.13
CA SER A 114 -1.66 7.38 2.82
C SER A 114 -1.41 5.89 2.60
N TRP A 115 -2.08 5.28 1.62
CA TRP A 115 -1.81 3.89 1.22
C TRP A 115 -0.34 3.65 0.83
N ALA A 116 0.44 4.71 0.58
CA ALA A 116 1.88 4.65 0.38
C ALA A 116 2.65 4.14 1.61
N ASP A 117 2.09 4.25 2.83
CA ASP A 117 2.74 3.72 4.04
C ASP A 117 2.96 2.20 3.95
N LEU A 118 2.16 1.49 3.15
CA LEU A 118 2.39 0.07 2.86
C LEU A 118 3.66 -0.12 2.02
N THR A 119 3.83 0.69 0.97
CA THR A 119 5.04 0.70 0.13
C THR A 119 6.27 1.08 0.97
N TYR A 120 6.14 2.09 1.82
CA TYR A 120 7.22 2.50 2.72
C TYR A 120 7.58 1.42 3.74
N ALA A 121 6.61 0.72 4.33
CA ALA A 121 6.89 -0.35 5.27
C ALA A 121 7.61 -1.54 4.62
N LEU A 122 7.20 -1.92 3.40
CA LEU A 122 7.91 -2.92 2.63
C LEU A 122 9.34 -2.45 2.30
N LEU A 123 9.49 -1.20 1.85
CA LEU A 123 10.80 -0.63 1.55
C LEU A 123 11.71 -0.58 2.78
N GLU A 124 11.21 -0.10 3.92
CA GLU A 124 11.94 -0.06 5.18
C GLU A 124 12.44 -1.44 5.57
N LYS A 125 11.57 -2.45 5.43
CA LYS A 125 11.92 -3.84 5.74
C LYS A 125 12.99 -4.38 4.78
N LEU A 126 12.82 -4.14 3.46
CA LEU A 126 13.81 -4.52 2.44
C LEU A 126 15.17 -3.84 2.67
N VAL A 127 15.21 -2.56 3.03
CA VAL A 127 16.46 -1.84 3.34
C VAL A 127 17.14 -2.45 4.57
N LYS A 128 16.39 -2.72 5.64
CA LYS A 128 16.93 -3.35 6.87
C LYS A 128 17.51 -4.73 6.60
N ASP A 129 16.90 -5.48 5.68
CA ASP A 129 17.33 -6.83 5.32
C ASP A 129 18.37 -6.84 4.18
N GLY A 130 18.80 -5.67 3.68
CA GLY A 130 19.82 -5.53 2.63
C GLY A 130 19.35 -5.93 1.22
N LEU A 131 18.04 -5.93 0.99
CA LEU A 131 17.38 -6.38 -0.24
C LEU A 131 16.91 -5.24 -1.16
N ALA A 132 17.03 -3.99 -0.71
CA ALA A 132 16.72 -2.81 -1.52
C ALA A 132 17.98 -1.99 -1.81
N PRO A 133 18.10 -1.42 -3.03
CA PRO A 133 19.22 -0.54 -3.37
C PRO A 133 19.19 0.76 -2.56
N ASP A 134 20.37 1.32 -2.30
CA ASP A 134 20.54 2.58 -1.56
C ASP A 134 19.81 3.78 -2.21
N SER A 135 19.57 3.74 -3.52
CA SER A 135 18.79 4.76 -4.23
C SER A 135 17.36 4.89 -3.71
N LEU A 136 16.74 3.77 -3.28
CA LEU A 136 15.41 3.78 -2.68
C LEU A 136 15.43 4.22 -1.22
N ARG A 137 16.55 4.03 -0.52
CA ARG A 137 16.70 4.42 0.90
C ARG A 137 16.49 5.92 1.10
N CYS A 138 16.88 6.74 0.12
CA CYS A 138 16.62 8.19 0.12
C CYS A 138 15.12 8.54 0.25
N LYS A 139 14.21 7.67 -0.21
CA LYS A 139 12.76 7.88 -0.07
C LYS A 139 12.30 7.75 1.38
N LEU A 140 12.89 6.85 2.15
CA LEU A 140 12.60 6.73 3.59
C LEU A 140 13.03 8.00 4.33
N PHE A 141 14.22 8.50 4.03
CA PHE A 141 14.71 9.75 4.62
C PHE A 141 13.85 10.96 4.25
N ALA A 142 13.44 11.08 2.99
CA ALA A 142 12.55 12.16 2.55
C ALA A 142 11.21 12.13 3.29
N ARG A 143 10.61 10.93 3.42
CA ARG A 143 9.36 10.72 4.18
C ARG A 143 9.52 11.12 5.65
N ASP A 144 10.58 10.67 6.32
CA ASP A 144 10.82 10.97 7.74
C ASP A 144 11.02 12.47 8.00
N LEU A 145 11.47 13.20 6.97
CA LEU A 145 11.63 14.66 6.99
C LEU A 145 10.36 15.42 6.57
N GLY A 146 9.30 14.74 6.12
CA GLY A 146 8.05 15.35 5.66
C GLY A 146 8.18 16.10 4.33
N LEU A 147 9.12 15.68 3.47
CA LEU A 147 9.45 16.30 2.18
C LEU A 147 8.74 15.65 1.00
#